data_AF-A0A1W9HR75-F1
#
_entry.id   AF-A0A1W9HR75-F1
#
_cell.length_a   1.000
_cell.length_b   1.000
_cell.length_c   1.000
_cell.angle_alpha   90.00
_cell.angle_beta   90.00
_cell.angle_gamma   90.00
#
_symmetry.space_group_name_H-M   'P 1'
#
loop_
_entity.id
_entity.type
_entity.pdbx_description
1 polymer ?
#
loop_
_entity_poly.entity_id
_entity_poly.type
_entity_poly.pdbx_seq_one_letter_code
_entity_poly.pdbx_strand_id
1 'polypeptide(L)'
;MENTMRISLRIAAAAAVLICAPARAEQSPNWDIPLQDARQATPAPRQKAPRVREGKRPVDLTALTSHPLLTIAARYVGRSGPSLGLPSRLWCRDFVNFVLAKNGTPAGNRSRRAIDALRLGPRVSSPRAGDLAVMRHHVTIVAGVHGGKVIGLGGNQGRRVKLSSYDSRRVVGFVRVL
;
A
#
# COMPACT_ATOMS: atom_id res chain seq x y z
N MET A 1 -24.88 -79.38 -16.28
CA MET A 1 -25.39 -78.24 -15.49
C MET A 1 -24.25 -77.24 -15.38
N GLU A 2 -23.82 -76.61 -16.47
CA GLU A 2 -24.43 -75.37 -16.98
C GLU A 2 -24.71 -74.39 -15.84
N ASN A 3 -23.89 -73.33 -15.71
CA ASN A 3 -24.43 -72.02 -16.06
C ASN A 3 -23.34 -71.00 -16.38
N THR A 4 -23.41 -70.53 -17.61
CA THR A 4 -22.83 -69.34 -18.18
C THR A 4 -23.44 -68.10 -17.51
N MET A 5 -22.66 -67.08 -17.16
CA MET A 5 -23.20 -65.72 -17.18
C MET A 5 -22.11 -64.69 -17.50
N ARG A 6 -22.17 -64.24 -18.75
CA ARG A 6 -21.58 -63.00 -19.26
C ARG A 6 -22.41 -61.83 -18.72
N ILE A 7 -21.77 -60.81 -18.17
CA ILE A 7 -22.31 -59.44 -18.23
C ILE A 7 -21.16 -58.50 -18.60
N SER A 8 -21.27 -57.98 -19.82
CA SER A 8 -20.53 -56.86 -20.36
C SER A 8 -21.06 -55.56 -19.76
N LEU A 9 -20.18 -54.65 -19.31
CA LEU A 9 -20.52 -53.23 -19.28
C LEU A 9 -19.34 -52.41 -19.77
N ARG A 10 -19.51 -51.87 -20.98
CA ARG A 10 -18.66 -50.84 -21.56
C ARG A 10 -19.00 -49.52 -20.87
N ILE A 11 -18.03 -48.91 -20.20
CA ILE A 11 -18.08 -47.48 -19.89
C ILE A 11 -17.09 -46.79 -20.81
N ALA A 12 -17.66 -45.92 -21.63
CA ALA A 12 -16.98 -45.04 -22.56
C ALA A 12 -16.42 -43.80 -21.84
N ALA A 13 -15.45 -43.17 -22.50
CA ALA A 13 -14.99 -41.79 -22.33
C ALA A 13 -14.23 -41.47 -21.01
N ALA A 14 -13.16 -40.68 -21.00
CA ALA A 14 -12.74 -39.66 -21.93
C ALA A 14 -11.21 -39.57 -21.94
N ALA A 15 -10.65 -39.34 -23.14
CA ALA A 15 -9.27 -38.92 -23.30
C ALA A 15 -9.10 -37.51 -22.72
N ALA A 16 -8.38 -37.39 -21.61
CA ALA A 16 -7.91 -36.10 -21.13
C ALA A 16 -6.71 -35.67 -21.97
N VAL A 17 -6.96 -34.84 -22.98
CA VAL A 17 -5.93 -34.13 -23.74
C VAL A 17 -5.21 -33.19 -22.77
N LEU A 18 -3.95 -33.52 -22.49
CA LEU A 18 -3.03 -32.68 -21.73
C LEU A 18 -2.62 -31.50 -22.64
N ILE A 19 -3.38 -30.40 -22.60
CA ILE A 19 -3.00 -29.16 -23.29
C ILE A 19 -1.92 -28.47 -22.46
N CYS A 20 -0.67 -28.71 -22.85
CA CYS A 20 0.49 -27.96 -22.40
C CYS A 20 0.39 -26.53 -22.98
N ALA A 21 0.05 -25.55 -22.15
CA ALA A 21 0.09 -24.15 -22.54
C ALA A 21 1.55 -23.66 -22.53
N PRO A 22 2.08 -23.09 -23.63
CA PRO A 22 3.38 -22.44 -23.57
C PRO A 22 3.25 -21.11 -22.82
N ALA A 23 4.14 -20.91 -21.85
CA ALA A 23 4.37 -19.62 -21.20
C ALA A 23 4.69 -18.58 -22.28
N ARG A 24 3.74 -17.68 -22.52
CA ARG A 24 3.92 -16.57 -23.46
C ARG A 24 4.72 -15.50 -22.73
N ALA A 25 6.01 -15.46 -23.03
CA ALA A 25 6.91 -14.39 -22.65
C ALA A 25 6.31 -13.04 -23.09
N GLU A 26 6.01 -12.19 -22.12
CA GLU A 26 5.56 -10.82 -22.35
C GLU A 26 6.74 -10.00 -22.87
N GLN A 27 6.64 -9.61 -24.14
CA GLN A 27 7.57 -8.71 -24.83
C GLN A 27 7.62 -7.37 -24.08
N SER A 28 8.80 -7.03 -23.57
CA SER A 28 9.12 -5.69 -23.11
C SER A 28 9.19 -4.74 -24.33
N PRO A 29 8.54 -3.55 -24.30
CA PRO A 29 8.67 -2.60 -25.38
C PRO A 29 10.11 -2.06 -25.45
N ASN A 30 10.77 -2.34 -26.58
CA ASN A 30 12.03 -1.76 -26.99
C ASN A 30 11.84 -0.24 -27.21
N TRP A 31 12.58 0.60 -26.49
CA TRP A 31 12.59 2.05 -26.65
C TRP A 31 13.78 2.51 -27.51
N ASP A 32 14.01 1.89 -28.66
CA ASP A 32 14.94 2.45 -29.65
C ASP A 32 14.40 3.79 -30.19
N ILE A 33 14.99 4.90 -29.75
CA ILE A 33 14.81 6.23 -30.34
C ILE A 33 16.15 6.62 -31.02
N PRO A 34 16.15 7.07 -32.28
CA PRO A 34 17.39 7.48 -32.95
C PRO A 34 17.94 8.77 -32.32
N LEU A 35 19.22 8.78 -31.95
CA LEU A 35 19.96 10.03 -31.72
C LEU A 35 20.11 10.73 -33.08
N GLN A 36 19.34 11.80 -33.29
CA GLN A 36 19.63 12.78 -34.32
C GLN A 36 20.43 13.93 -33.72
N ASP A 37 21.48 14.29 -34.45
CA ASP A 37 22.42 15.38 -34.20
C ASP A 37 21.75 16.70 -33.79
N ALA A 38 22.24 17.28 -32.70
CA ALA A 38 22.11 18.71 -32.43
C ALA A 38 23.42 19.22 -31.84
N ARG A 39 24.38 19.47 -32.73
CA ARG A 39 25.52 20.34 -32.43
C ARG A 39 25.01 21.79 -32.43
N GLN A 40 25.51 22.56 -31.45
CA GLN A 40 25.53 24.03 -31.37
C GLN A 40 24.24 24.74 -30.90
N ALA A 41 24.17 25.02 -29.59
CA ALA A 41 23.59 26.25 -29.06
C ALA A 41 24.16 26.57 -27.66
N THR A 42 24.63 27.81 -27.49
CA THR A 42 25.31 28.42 -26.33
C THR A 42 24.45 28.39 -25.04
N PRO A 43 25.02 28.28 -23.82
CA PRO A 43 24.21 28.20 -22.60
C PRO A 43 23.64 29.57 -22.19
N ALA A 44 22.31 29.67 -22.21
CA ALA A 44 21.56 30.76 -21.59
C ALA A 44 21.54 30.63 -20.04
N PRO A 45 21.44 31.73 -19.29
CA PRO A 45 21.47 31.70 -17.82
C PRO A 45 20.28 30.92 -17.25
N ARG A 46 20.57 29.99 -16.33
CA ARG A 46 19.57 29.16 -15.63
C ARG A 46 18.61 30.02 -14.81
N GLN A 47 17.49 30.39 -15.39
CA GLN A 47 16.32 30.79 -14.63
C GLN A 47 15.80 29.55 -13.88
N LYS A 48 15.75 29.62 -12.55
CA LYS A 48 15.18 28.55 -11.73
C LYS A 48 13.71 28.38 -12.12
N ALA A 49 13.40 27.30 -12.82
CA ALA A 49 12.03 26.92 -13.12
C ALA A 49 11.21 26.93 -11.83
N PRO A 50 10.01 27.54 -11.82
CA PRO A 50 9.14 27.49 -10.65
C PRO A 50 8.88 26.02 -10.32
N ARG A 51 9.15 25.60 -9.08
CA ARG A 51 8.70 24.29 -8.60
C ARG A 51 7.19 24.25 -8.73
N VAL A 52 6.69 23.54 -9.73
CA VAL A 52 5.29 23.15 -9.80
C VAL A 52 5.00 22.44 -8.48
N ARG A 53 4.21 23.08 -7.62
CA ARG A 53 3.63 22.41 -6.46
C ARG A 53 2.75 21.33 -7.05
N GLU A 54 3.22 20.09 -7.03
CA GLU A 54 2.44 18.94 -7.44
C GLU A 54 1.07 19.05 -6.78
N GLY A 55 0.06 19.28 -7.61
CA GLY A 55 -1.30 19.56 -7.18
C GLY A 55 -1.78 18.44 -6.28
N LYS A 56 -2.68 18.78 -5.35
CA LYS A 56 -3.49 17.80 -4.62
C LYS A 56 -4.10 16.84 -5.65
N ARG A 57 -3.48 15.67 -5.87
CA ARG A 57 -4.21 14.54 -6.45
C ARG A 57 -5.43 14.35 -5.54
N PRO A 58 -6.65 14.24 -6.10
CA PRO A 58 -7.80 13.86 -5.31
C PRO A 58 -7.38 12.68 -4.46
N VAL A 59 -7.48 12.85 -3.15
CA VAL A 59 -7.41 11.73 -2.23
C VAL A 59 -8.33 10.67 -2.81
N ASP A 60 -7.81 9.47 -3.06
CA ASP A 60 -8.65 8.36 -3.45
C ASP A 60 -9.62 8.08 -2.30
N LEU A 61 -10.82 8.66 -2.40
CA LEU A 61 -11.85 8.56 -1.38
C LEU A 61 -12.37 7.12 -1.27
N THR A 62 -12.26 6.34 -2.34
CA THR A 62 -12.60 4.91 -2.37
C THR A 62 -11.64 4.12 -1.50
N ALA A 63 -10.34 4.43 -1.55
CA ALA A 63 -9.37 3.83 -0.65
C ALA A 63 -9.70 4.15 0.83
N LEU A 64 -10.23 5.34 1.13
CA LEU A 64 -10.57 5.72 2.50
C LEU A 64 -11.75 4.97 3.11
N THR A 65 -12.66 4.44 2.29
CA THR A 65 -13.81 3.66 2.75
C THR A 65 -13.58 2.15 2.65
N SER A 66 -12.47 1.72 2.03
CA SER A 66 -12.15 0.30 1.80
C SER A 66 -11.84 -0.51 3.07
N HIS A 67 -11.51 0.15 4.19
CA HIS A 67 -11.09 -0.52 5.42
C HIS A 67 -11.54 0.22 6.68
N PRO A 68 -11.99 -0.46 7.76
CA PRO A 68 -12.50 0.20 8.96
C PRO A 68 -11.55 1.23 9.58
N LEU A 69 -10.24 0.92 9.65
CA LEU A 69 -9.24 1.84 10.18
C LEU A 69 -9.11 3.13 9.35
N LEU A 70 -9.24 3.03 8.02
CA LEU A 70 -9.20 4.20 7.14
C LEU A 70 -10.47 5.03 7.29
N THR A 71 -11.63 4.38 7.37
CA THR A 71 -12.92 5.04 7.61
C THR A 71 -12.90 5.84 8.92
N ILE A 72 -12.35 5.27 10.00
CA ILE A 72 -12.19 5.96 11.27
C ILE A 72 -11.18 7.09 11.15
N ALA A 73 -9.99 6.83 10.62
CA ALA A 73 -8.93 7.83 10.51
C ALA A 73 -9.36 9.03 9.64
N ALA A 74 -10.15 8.80 8.59
CA ALA A 74 -10.62 9.81 7.66
C ALA A 74 -11.45 10.90 8.34
N ARG A 75 -12.20 10.55 9.39
CA ARG A 75 -13.00 11.49 10.19
C ARG A 75 -12.17 12.58 10.86
N TYR A 76 -10.87 12.37 11.00
CA TYR A 76 -9.97 13.28 11.70
C TYR A 76 -9.03 14.03 10.77
N VAL A 77 -9.15 13.89 9.44
CA VAL A 77 -8.32 14.63 8.48
C VAL A 77 -8.38 16.13 8.77
N GLY A 78 -7.21 16.77 8.78
CA GLY A 78 -7.05 18.19 9.10
C GLY A 78 -6.84 18.48 10.60
N ARG A 79 -7.21 17.57 11.50
CA ARG A 79 -7.06 17.77 12.96
C ARG A 79 -5.59 17.72 13.39
N SER A 80 -5.24 18.51 14.40
CA SER A 80 -3.93 18.50 15.05
C SER A 80 -3.92 17.50 16.21
N GLY A 81 -2.74 17.18 16.74
CA GLY A 81 -2.62 16.31 17.91
C GLY A 81 -3.40 16.84 19.11
N PRO A 82 -3.19 18.11 19.54
CA PRO A 82 -3.89 18.67 20.70
C PRO A 82 -5.41 18.65 20.58
N SER A 83 -5.96 18.83 19.38
CA SER A 83 -7.41 18.81 19.18
C SER A 83 -8.03 17.40 19.22
N LEU A 84 -7.19 16.37 19.38
CA LEU A 84 -7.53 14.97 19.61
C LEU A 84 -7.07 14.49 21.01
N GLY A 85 -6.58 15.39 21.87
CA GLY A 85 -6.00 15.03 23.16
C GLY A 85 -4.61 14.39 23.07
N LEU A 86 -3.92 14.53 21.92
CA LEU A 86 -2.58 14.00 21.68
C LEU A 86 -1.51 15.11 21.75
N PRO A 87 -0.22 14.77 21.91
CA PRO A 87 0.82 15.79 21.98
C PRO A 87 0.98 16.61 20.70
N SER A 88 1.55 17.81 20.83
CA SER A 88 1.76 18.74 19.71
C SER A 88 2.84 18.29 18.72
N ARG A 89 3.73 17.38 19.13
CA ARG A 89 4.84 16.83 18.34
C ARG A 89 4.94 15.32 18.53
N LEU A 90 5.55 14.64 17.57
CA LEU A 90 5.92 13.22 17.62
C LEU A 90 4.76 12.23 17.87
N TRP A 91 3.55 12.57 17.43
CA TRP A 91 2.32 11.83 17.77
C TRP A 91 1.79 10.91 16.64
N CYS A 92 2.64 10.54 15.68
CA CYS A 92 2.21 9.67 14.57
C CYS A 92 1.73 8.29 15.06
N ARG A 93 2.46 7.69 16.00
CA ARG A 93 2.11 6.41 16.61
C ARG A 93 0.91 6.53 17.55
N ASP A 94 0.83 7.62 18.31
CA ASP A 94 -0.33 7.91 19.16
C ASP A 94 -1.63 7.95 18.35
N PHE A 95 -1.59 8.54 17.16
CA PHE A 95 -2.75 8.55 16.26
C PHE A 95 -3.14 7.14 15.80
N VAL A 96 -2.18 6.28 15.47
CA VAL A 96 -2.47 4.87 15.13
C VAL A 96 -3.11 4.15 16.32
N ASN A 97 -2.57 4.33 17.54
CA ASN A 97 -3.14 3.75 18.76
C ASN A 97 -4.56 4.25 19.00
N PHE A 98 -4.80 5.55 18.79
CA PHE A 98 -6.11 6.18 18.88
C PHE A 98 -7.12 5.57 17.90
N VAL A 99 -6.74 5.39 16.63
CA VAL A 99 -7.61 4.79 15.60
C VAL A 99 -7.91 3.32 15.92
N LEU A 100 -6.91 2.54 16.32
CA LEU A 100 -7.09 1.14 16.73
C LEU A 100 -8.04 1.02 17.93
N ALA A 101 -7.88 1.88 18.94
CA ALA A 101 -8.78 1.92 20.09
C ALA A 101 -10.22 2.27 19.68
N LYS A 102 -10.41 3.23 18.76
CA LYS A 102 -11.74 3.59 18.22
C LYS A 102 -12.38 2.46 17.40
N ASN A 103 -11.58 1.58 16.81
CA ASN A 103 -12.06 0.39 16.10
C ASN A 103 -12.42 -0.76 17.05
N GLY A 104 -12.16 -0.65 18.35
CA GLY A 104 -12.31 -1.75 19.30
C GLY A 104 -11.20 -2.81 19.19
N THR A 105 -10.10 -2.51 18.50
CA THR A 105 -8.96 -3.41 18.34
C THR A 105 -7.84 -2.96 19.28
N PRO A 106 -7.66 -3.58 20.45
CA PRO A 106 -6.59 -3.17 21.36
C PRO A 106 -5.24 -3.41 20.69
N ALA A 107 -4.43 -2.35 20.62
CA ALA A 107 -3.06 -2.46 20.15
C ALA A 107 -2.29 -3.39 21.11
N GLY A 108 -1.67 -4.45 20.59
CA GLY A 108 -0.87 -5.41 21.37
C GLY A 108 0.29 -4.77 22.17
N ASN A 109 0.61 -3.49 21.91
CA ASN A 109 1.34 -2.62 22.82
C ASN A 109 0.86 -1.16 22.67
N ARG A 110 1.09 -0.35 23.71
CA ARG A 110 0.78 1.10 23.73
C ARG A 110 1.99 1.99 23.52
N SER A 111 3.08 1.47 22.92
CA SER A 111 4.27 2.29 22.66
C SER A 111 3.93 3.47 21.77
N ARG A 112 4.58 4.59 22.06
CA ARG A 112 4.49 5.85 21.30
C ARG A 112 5.58 5.97 20.23
N ARG A 113 6.52 5.02 20.17
CA ARG A 113 7.58 5.00 19.14
C ARG A 113 7.03 4.40 17.85
N ALA A 114 7.30 5.03 16.71
CA ALA A 114 6.85 4.55 15.41
C ALA A 114 7.34 3.12 15.10
N ILE A 115 8.63 2.85 15.35
CA ILE A 115 9.26 1.56 15.05
C ILE A 115 8.62 0.39 15.79
N ASP A 116 8.06 0.61 16.98
CA ASP A 116 7.43 -0.44 17.80
C ASP A 116 6.09 -0.91 17.21
N ALA A 117 5.55 -0.20 16.20
CA ALA A 117 4.42 -0.68 15.42
C ALA A 117 4.71 -2.01 14.69
N LEU A 118 5.98 -2.33 14.44
CA LEU A 118 6.41 -3.63 13.89
C LEU A 118 6.00 -4.83 14.76
N ARG A 119 5.63 -4.60 16.02
CA ARG A 119 5.24 -5.65 16.98
C ARG A 119 3.72 -5.76 17.17
N LEU A 120 2.92 -5.03 16.40
CA LEU A 120 1.46 -5.06 16.55
C LEU A 120 0.78 -6.24 15.86
N GLY A 121 1.47 -6.92 14.97
CA GLY A 121 0.92 -8.01 14.20
C GLY A 121 1.95 -8.61 13.24
N PRO A 122 1.53 -9.57 12.40
CA PRO A 122 2.42 -10.21 11.44
C PRO A 122 2.94 -9.20 10.40
N ARG A 123 4.21 -9.37 10.02
CA ARG A 123 4.81 -8.63 8.91
C ARG A 123 4.34 -9.19 7.59
N VAL A 124 4.13 -8.31 6.62
CA VAL A 124 3.62 -8.67 5.29
C VAL A 124 4.49 -8.07 4.20
N SER A 125 4.69 -8.82 3.11
CA SER A 125 5.45 -8.38 1.92
C SER A 125 4.56 -7.64 0.92
N SER A 126 3.28 -8.02 0.85
CA SER A 126 2.27 -7.40 -0.02
C SER A 126 1.29 -6.57 0.83
N PRO A 127 1.55 -5.26 0.99
CA PRO A 127 0.67 -4.39 1.77
C PRO A 127 -0.65 -4.14 1.05
N ARG A 128 -1.73 -4.06 1.84
CA ARG A 128 -3.07 -3.65 1.40
C ARG A 128 -3.56 -2.45 2.20
N ALA A 129 -4.65 -1.84 1.74
CA ALA A 129 -5.34 -0.81 2.49
C ALA A 129 -5.67 -1.30 3.92
N GLY A 130 -5.36 -0.49 4.92
CA GLY A 130 -5.54 -0.83 6.34
C GLY A 130 -4.30 -1.37 7.05
N ASP A 131 -3.30 -1.88 6.33
CA ASP A 131 -2.03 -2.27 6.94
C ASP A 131 -1.28 -1.04 7.49
N LEU A 132 -0.31 -1.25 8.37
CA LEU A 132 0.58 -0.18 8.83
C LEU A 132 1.85 -0.16 8.00
N ALA A 133 2.19 0.98 7.44
CA ALA A 133 3.52 1.22 6.87
C ALA A 133 4.41 1.85 7.95
N VAL A 134 5.42 1.11 8.38
CA VAL A 134 6.32 1.52 9.47
C VAL A 134 7.63 2.03 8.88
N MET A 135 8.05 3.21 9.32
CA MET A 135 9.35 3.82 9.04
C MET A 135 10.09 4.03 10.37
N ARG A 136 11.40 4.32 10.32
CA ARG A 136 12.23 4.52 11.52
C ARG A 136 11.63 5.53 12.52
N HIS A 137 11.09 6.63 12.02
CA HIS A 137 10.54 7.73 12.85
C HIS A 137 9.09 8.10 12.51
N HIS A 138 8.40 7.28 11.71
CA HIS A 138 7.03 7.55 11.32
C HIS A 138 6.24 6.27 11.09
N VAL A 139 4.92 6.33 11.30
CA VAL A 139 4.00 5.23 10.99
C VAL A 139 2.70 5.83 10.48
N THR A 140 2.09 5.16 9.52
CA THR A 140 0.86 5.60 8.87
C THR A 140 0.02 4.37 8.48
N ILE A 141 -1.29 4.55 8.35
CA ILE A 141 -2.19 3.49 7.86
C ILE A 141 -2.16 3.55 6.34
N VAL A 142 -1.83 2.45 5.68
CA VAL A 142 -1.77 2.34 4.22
C VAL A 142 -3.16 2.59 3.66
N ALA A 143 -3.29 3.60 2.81
CA ALA A 143 -4.46 3.81 1.96
C ALA A 143 -4.25 3.19 0.56
N GLY A 144 -3.01 3.14 0.08
CA GLY A 144 -2.69 2.49 -1.18
C GLY A 144 -1.20 2.42 -1.45
N VAL A 145 -0.82 1.62 -2.45
CA VAL A 145 0.56 1.51 -2.94
C VAL A 145 0.56 1.59 -4.46
N HIS A 146 1.35 2.50 -5.03
CA HIS A 146 1.44 2.69 -6.47
C HIS A 146 2.80 3.26 -6.85
N GLY A 147 3.45 2.72 -7.89
CA GLY A 147 4.67 3.29 -8.47
C GLY A 147 5.81 3.47 -7.46
N GLY A 148 6.06 2.47 -6.61
CA GLY A 148 7.10 2.54 -5.57
C GLY A 148 6.80 3.52 -4.43
N LYS A 149 5.56 4.01 -4.32
CA LYS A 149 5.15 4.91 -3.25
C LYS A 149 4.02 4.30 -2.43
N VAL A 150 4.07 4.57 -1.12
CA VAL A 150 3.02 4.26 -0.16
C VAL A 150 2.23 5.53 0.10
N ILE A 151 0.92 5.48 -0.14
CA ILE A 151 -0.01 6.52 0.25
C ILE A 151 -0.54 6.15 1.64
N GLY A 152 -0.26 7.00 2.63
CA GLY A 152 -0.58 6.75 4.03
C GLY A 152 -1.45 7.83 4.64
N LEU A 153 -2.51 7.42 5.35
CA LEU A 153 -3.33 8.26 6.20
C LEU A 153 -2.87 8.11 7.65
N GLY A 154 -2.42 9.22 8.25
CA GLY A 154 -1.89 9.18 9.61
C GLY A 154 -1.68 10.56 10.23
N GLY A 155 -1.31 10.55 11.51
CA GLY A 155 -1.14 11.73 12.34
C GLY A 155 0.26 12.33 12.26
N ASN A 156 0.39 13.58 12.70
CA ASN A 156 1.63 14.34 12.72
C ASN A 156 2.31 14.56 11.34
N GLN A 157 1.55 14.41 10.25
CA GLN A 157 2.05 14.59 8.89
C GLN A 157 2.02 16.08 8.53
N GLY A 158 3.04 16.82 8.96
CA GLY A 158 3.00 18.28 8.98
C GLY A 158 2.07 18.81 10.07
N ARG A 159 2.18 18.22 11.28
CA ARG A 159 1.43 18.57 12.50
C ARG A 159 -0.09 18.39 12.44
N ARG A 160 -0.58 17.60 11.49
CA ARG A 160 -2.01 17.27 11.36
C ARG A 160 -2.22 15.84 10.84
N VAL A 161 -3.45 15.36 10.92
CA VAL A 161 -3.90 14.17 10.21
C VAL A 161 -4.06 14.52 8.73
N LYS A 162 -3.43 13.77 7.83
CA LYS A 162 -3.66 13.91 6.38
C LYS A 162 -3.20 12.66 5.65
N LEU A 163 -3.49 12.61 4.35
CA LEU A 163 -2.80 11.71 3.45
C LEU A 163 -1.43 12.26 3.07
N SER A 164 -0.46 11.39 2.94
CA SER A 164 0.88 11.72 2.44
C SER A 164 1.46 10.56 1.68
N SER A 165 2.29 10.87 0.70
CA SER A 165 3.03 9.89 -0.07
C SER A 165 4.43 9.71 0.51
N TYR A 166 4.85 8.46 0.64
CA TYR A 166 6.18 8.06 1.10
C TYR A 166 6.82 7.16 0.08
N ASP A 167 8.13 7.32 -0.13
CA ASP A 167 8.89 6.34 -0.90
C ASP A 167 8.92 4.99 -0.18
N SER A 168 8.65 3.89 -0.88
CA SER A 168 8.61 2.56 -0.29
C SER A 168 9.95 2.16 0.33
N ARG A 169 11.09 2.69 -0.16
CA ARG A 169 12.43 2.44 0.40
C ARG A 169 12.60 2.99 1.83
N ARG A 170 11.74 3.92 2.26
CA ARG A 170 11.73 4.44 3.64
C ARG A 170 11.02 3.52 4.61
N VAL A 171 10.18 2.62 4.10
CA VAL A 171 9.40 1.68 4.90
C VAL A 171 10.31 0.54 5.32
N VAL A 172 10.42 0.33 6.62
CA VAL A 172 11.21 -0.77 7.21
C VAL A 172 10.38 -2.05 7.33
N GLY A 173 9.05 -1.95 7.24
CA GLY A 173 8.15 -3.10 7.19
C GLY A 173 6.69 -2.69 7.13
N PHE A 174 5.87 -3.59 6.60
CA PHE A 174 4.41 -3.49 6.66
C PHE A 174 3.88 -4.46 7.70
N VAL A 175 2.84 -4.06 8.42
CA VAL A 175 2.24 -4.85 9.51
C VAL A 175 0.74 -4.95 9.30
N ARG A 176 0.21 -6.17 9.36
CA ARG A 176 -1.22 -6.40 9.34
C ARG A 176 -1.76 -6.43 10.76
N VAL A 177 -2.77 -5.62 11.01
CA VAL A 177 -3.39 -5.48 12.34
C VAL A 177 -4.85 -5.91 12.37
N LEU A 178 -5.44 -6.16 11.18
CA LEU A 178 -6.78 -6.68 10.94
C LEU A 178 -6.78 -7.65 9.75
#